data_AF-A0A520JG13-F1
#
_entry.id   AF-A0A520JG13-F1
#
_cell.length_a   1.000
_cell.length_b   1.000
_cell.length_c   1.000
_cell.angle_alpha   90.00
_cell.angle_beta   90.00
_cell.angle_gamma   90.00
#
_symmetry.space_group_name_H-M   'P 1'
#
loop_
_entity.id
_entity.type
_entity.pdbx_description
1 polymer ?
#
loop_
_entity_poly.entity_id
_entity_poly.type
_entity_poly.pdbx_seq_one_letter_code
_entity_poly.pdbx_strand_id
1 'polypeptide(L)' 'LAQGDHPAAELLAEHGARYGVDAATATLAWIMAHPARIIPIVGSQNPARIAASADAYKVEWTRAEWYGVLQAGMGENLP' A
#
# COMPACT_ATOMS: atom_id res chain seq x y z
N LEU A 1 -7.27 5.72 -6.96
CA LEU A 1 -5.97 5.01 -6.86
C LEU A 1 -5.54 4.30 -8.14
N ALA A 2 -6.44 3.90 -9.06
CA ALA A 2 -6.08 3.28 -10.35
C ALA A 2 -5.62 4.28 -11.44
N GLN A 3 -5.60 5.58 -11.13
CA GLN A 3 -4.98 6.61 -11.96
C GLN A 3 -3.60 6.91 -11.38
N GLY A 4 -2.58 6.92 -12.25
CA GLY A 4 -1.17 7.06 -11.88
C GLY A 4 -0.79 8.39 -11.19
N ASP A 5 -1.73 9.35 -11.12
CA ASP A 5 -1.49 10.71 -10.62
C ASP A 5 -2.07 10.95 -9.20
N HIS A 6 -2.48 9.90 -8.47
CA HIS A 6 -2.99 10.10 -7.11
C HIS A 6 -1.83 10.22 -6.10
N PRO A 7 -1.77 11.26 -5.24
CA PRO A 7 -0.65 11.45 -4.30
C PRO A 7 -0.36 10.23 -3.40
N ALA A 8 -1.40 9.59 -2.87
CA ALA A 8 -1.24 8.34 -2.13
C ALA A 8 -0.59 7.20 -2.95
N ALA A 9 -0.84 7.12 -4.26
CA ALA A 9 -0.23 6.10 -5.13
C ALA A 9 1.28 6.32 -5.30
N GLU A 10 1.73 7.59 -5.36
CA GLU A 10 3.16 7.94 -5.41
C GLU A 10 3.86 7.50 -4.12
N LEU A 11 3.30 7.83 -2.95
CA LEU A 11 3.86 7.43 -1.65
C LEU A 11 3.91 5.91 -1.49
N LEU A 12 2.90 5.20 -1.97
CA LEU A 12 2.88 3.73 -1.95
C LEU A 12 3.95 3.13 -2.86
N ALA A 13 4.17 3.71 -4.05
CA ALA A 13 5.22 3.29 -4.96
C ALA A 13 6.62 3.55 -4.40
N GLU A 14 6.85 4.74 -3.83
CA GLU A 14 8.11 5.11 -3.18
C GLU A 14 8.42 4.18 -2.01
N HIS A 15 7.45 3.97 -1.11
CA HIS A 15 7.63 3.10 0.05
C HIS A 15 7.87 1.66 -0.37
N GLY A 16 7.09 1.15 -1.33
CA GLY A 16 7.24 -0.20 -1.88
C GLY A 16 8.62 -0.44 -2.50
N ALA A 17 9.17 0.54 -3.21
CA ALA A 17 10.49 0.44 -3.82
C ALA A 17 11.61 0.18 -2.79
N ARG A 18 11.48 0.69 -1.55
CA ARG A 18 12.44 0.43 -0.46
C ARG A 18 12.50 -1.05 -0.05
N TYR A 19 11.43 -1.80 -0.29
CA TYR A 19 11.31 -3.22 0.00
C TYR A 19 11.37 -4.09 -1.27
N GLY A 20 11.61 -3.48 -2.43
CA GLY A 20 11.65 -4.18 -3.72
C GLY A 20 10.31 -4.72 -4.20
N VAL A 21 9.20 -4.10 -3.79
CA VAL A 21 7.84 -4.51 -4.20
C VAL A 21 7.13 -3.43 -5.02
N ASP A 22 6.15 -3.83 -5.83
CA ASP A 22 5.34 -2.88 -6.60
C ASP A 22 4.33 -2.13 -5.74
N ALA A 23 3.78 -1.02 -6.27
CA ALA A 23 2.82 -0.18 -5.55
C ALA A 23 1.55 -0.96 -5.15
N ALA A 24 1.14 -1.96 -5.93
CA ALA A 24 -0.02 -2.79 -5.60
C ALA A 24 0.24 -3.64 -4.35
N THR A 25 1.42 -4.26 -4.27
CA THR A 25 1.88 -5.03 -3.11
C THR A 25 2.07 -4.13 -1.89
N ALA A 26 2.64 -2.93 -2.07
CA ALA A 26 2.74 -1.94 -1.00
C ALA A 26 1.36 -1.50 -0.48
N THR A 27 0.35 -1.39 -1.36
CA THR A 27 -1.03 -1.06 -0.97
C THR A 27 -1.64 -2.15 -0.08
N LEU A 28 -1.41 -3.42 -0.43
CA LEU A 28 -1.85 -4.55 0.40
C LEU A 28 -1.17 -4.50 1.77
N ALA A 29 0.13 -4.23 1.82
CA ALA A 29 0.87 -4.12 3.07
C ALA A 29 0.35 -2.96 3.94
N TRP A 30 0.12 -1.80 3.33
CA TRP A 30 -0.39 -0.61 4.02
C TRP A 30 -1.71 -0.91 4.71
N ILE A 31 -2.68 -1.52 4.02
CA ILE A 31 -3.98 -1.82 4.64
C ILE A 31 -3.88 -2.93 5.70
N MET A 32 -3.00 -3.92 5.50
CA MET A 32 -2.77 -4.99 6.49
C MET A 32 -2.11 -4.48 7.78
N ALA A 33 -1.34 -3.39 7.73
CA ALA A 33 -0.75 -2.76 8.92
C ALA A 33 -1.79 -2.10 9.83
N HIS A 34 -3.03 -1.95 9.39
CA HIS A 34 -4.10 -1.36 10.19
C HIS A 34 -4.45 -2.24 11.42
N PRO A 35 -4.65 -1.65 12.62
CA PRO A 35 -4.89 -2.40 13.86
C PRO A 35 -6.14 -3.29 13.84
N ALA A 36 -7.11 -3.02 12.95
CA ALA A 36 -8.29 -3.87 12.77
C ALA A 36 -8.00 -5.24 12.12
N ARG A 37 -6.74 -5.54 11.73
CA ARG A 37 -6.33 -6.80 11.09
C ARG A 37 -7.12 -7.08 9.81
N ILE A 38 -7.05 -6.14 8.88
CA ILE A 38 -7.76 -6.23 7.61
C ILE A 38 -7.16 -7.36 6.77
N ILE A 39 -8.02 -8.19 6.17
CA ILE A 39 -7.64 -9.25 5.24
C ILE A 39 -8.03 -8.80 3.82
N PRO A 40 -7.09 -8.30 3.00
CA PRO A 40 -7.40 -7.81 1.66
C PRO A 40 -7.70 -8.98 0.70
N ILE A 41 -8.66 -8.75 -0.20
CA ILE A 41 -9.01 -9.70 -1.27
C ILE A 41 -8.20 -9.36 -2.52
N VAL A 42 -7.42 -10.32 -3.03
CA VAL A 42 -6.68 -10.17 -4.28
C VAL A 42 -7.62 -10.39 -5.46
N GLY A 43 -7.96 -9.33 -6.18
CA GLY A 43 -8.86 -9.37 -7.34
C GLY A 43 -8.17 -9.59 -8.69
N SER A 44 -6.86 -9.93 -8.71
CA SER A 44 -6.14 -10.14 -9.96
C SER A 44 -6.40 -11.54 -10.53
N GLN A 45 -6.48 -11.65 -11.86
CA GLN A 45 -6.46 -12.94 -12.56
C GLN A 45 -5.07 -13.28 -13.13
N ASN A 46 -4.07 -12.40 -12.95
CA ASN A 46 -2.71 -12.63 -13.41
C ASN A 46 -1.93 -13.44 -12.35
N PRO A 47 -1.47 -14.67 -12.64
CA PRO A 47 -0.77 -15.52 -11.67
C PRO A 47 0.49 -14.88 -11.09
N ALA A 48 1.26 -14.13 -11.89
CA ALA A 48 2.46 -13.47 -11.40
C ALA A 48 2.13 -12.37 -10.38
N ARG A 49 1.04 -11.63 -10.58
CA ARG A 49 0.58 -10.61 -9.61
C ARG A 49 -0.02 -11.22 -8.35
N ILE A 50 -0.72 -12.36 -8.48
CA ILE A 50 -1.20 -13.12 -7.33
C ILE A 50 -0.01 -13.58 -6.48
N ALA A 51 1.02 -14.16 -7.10
CA ALA A 51 2.22 -14.59 -6.38
C ALA A 51 2.95 -13.41 -5.71
N ALA A 52 3.12 -12.29 -6.43
CA ALA A 52 3.76 -11.08 -5.89
C ALA A 52 3.01 -10.50 -4.67
N SER A 53 1.69 -10.71 -4.56
CA SER A 53 0.89 -10.21 -3.43
C SER A 53 1.37 -10.73 -2.07
N ALA A 54 2.02 -11.91 -2.03
CA ALA A 54 2.58 -12.47 -0.80
C ALA A 54 3.74 -11.63 -0.24
N ASP A 55 4.42 -10.85 -1.08
CA ASP A 55 5.54 -10.00 -0.66
C ASP A 55 5.08 -8.78 0.16
N ALA A 56 3.77 -8.55 0.26
CA ALA A 56 3.21 -7.52 1.14
C ALA A 56 3.60 -7.74 2.62
N TYR A 57 3.89 -8.98 3.04
CA TYR A 57 4.38 -9.28 4.38
C TYR A 57 5.84 -8.85 4.63
N LYS A 58 6.59 -8.48 3.60
CA LYS A 58 7.97 -7.96 3.73
C LYS A 58 8.01 -6.47 4.09
N VAL A 59 6.92 -5.75 3.87
CA VAL A 59 6.87 -4.29 3.98
C VAL A 59 6.50 -3.88 5.39
N GLU A 60 7.38 -3.13 6.04
CA GLU A 60 7.14 -2.56 7.36
C GLU A 60 6.70 -1.09 7.26
N TRP A 61 5.88 -0.66 8.23
CA TRP A 61 5.31 0.69 8.29
C TRP A 61 5.52 1.29 9.66
N THR A 62 6.10 2.49 9.71
CA THR A 62 5.93 3.36 10.88
C THR A 62 4.54 4.00 10.84
N ARG A 63 4.05 4.45 12.01
CA ARG A 63 2.79 5.21 12.09
C ARG A 63 2.81 6.46 11.21
N ALA A 64 3.93 7.19 11.19
CA ALA A 64 4.06 8.42 10.41
C ALA A 64 3.93 8.16 8.91
N GLU A 65 4.60 7.14 8.38
CA GLU A 65 4.49 6.75 6.97
C GLU A 65 3.07 6.28 6.62
N TRP A 66 2.47 5.47 7.50
CA TRP A 66 1.10 4.97 7.31
C TRP A 66 0.08 6.11 7.23
N TYR A 67 0.16 7.09 8.15
CA TYR A 67 -0.69 8.28 8.15
C TYR A 67 -0.36 9.24 7.01
N GLY A 68 0.88 9.26 6.51
CA GLY A 68 1.27 10.02 5.33
C GLY A 68 0.47 9.61 4.10
N VAL A 69 0.37 8.29 3.86
CA VAL A 69 -0.46 7.74 2.76
C VAL A 69 -1.94 8.08 2.96
N LEU A 70 -2.46 7.99 4.20
CA LEU A 70 -3.86 8.33 4.48
C LEU A 70 -4.16 9.80 4.18
N GLN A 71 -3.34 10.72 4.69
CA GLN A 71 -3.54 12.16 4.48
C GLN A 71 -3.41 12.54 2.99
N ALA A 72 -2.44 11.96 2.28
CA ALA A 72 -2.32 12.10 0.83
C ALA A 72 -3.53 11.51 0.07
N GLY A 73 -4.18 10.50 0.66
CA GLY A 73 -5.43 9.89 0.22
C GLY A 73 -6.63 10.83 0.36
N MET A 74 -6.74 11.49 1.52
CA MET A 74 -7.86 12.35 1.89
C MET A 74 -7.72 13.78 1.32
N GLY A 75 -6.49 14.23 1.02
CA GLY A 75 -6.21 15.60 0.60
C GLY A 75 -6.25 16.62 1.75
N GLU A 76 -6.33 16.15 2.99
CA GLU A 76 -6.37 16.96 4.20
C GLU A 76 -5.55 16.33 5.33
N ASN A 77 -5.17 17.16 6.30
CA ASN A 77 -4.45 16.68 7.49
C ASN A 77 -5.41 15.97 8.44
N LEU A 78 -4.86 15.02 9.20
CA LEU A 78 -5.62 14.39 10.28
C LEU A 78 -5.93 15.42 11.39
N PRO A 79 -7.08 15.29 12.08
CA PRO A 79 -7.47 16.17 13.17
C PRO A 79 -6.50 16.18 14.36
#